data_AF-A0A7V9S5Z5-F1
#
_entry.id   AF-A0A7V9S5Z5-F1
#
_cell.length_a   1.000
_cell.length_b   1.000
_cell.length_c   1.000
_cell.angle_alpha   90.00
_cell.angle_beta   90.00
_cell.angle_gamma   90.00
#
_symmetry.space_group_name_H-M   'P 1'
#
loop_
_entity.id
_entity.type
_entity.pdbx_description
1 polymer ?
#
loop_
_entity_poly.entity_id
_entity_poly.type
_entity_poly.pdbx_seq_one_letter_code
_entity_poly.pdbx_strand_id
1 'polypeptide(L)'
;YYPGEDYCSWVALSAYGPLTPRTKDGTESFRFKLRTAYPRLTKLAPGKPIVIAEFGCTVNHRSVDASEWARRALDDLFSNRWPAIIGFCWWNESWENDDTKLHDTDMNILHDTSLTNVFRGELAAHATQLQETPVLTNR
;
A
#
# COMPACT_ATOMS: atom_id res chain seq x y z
N TYR A 1 -11.39 10.51 11.88
CA TYR A 1 -11.33 11.57 12.91
C TYR A 1 -9.91 11.65 13.45
N TYR A 2 -9.43 12.82 13.83
CA TYR A 2 -8.07 13.03 14.37
C TYR A 2 -8.17 13.36 15.87
N PRO A 3 -7.55 12.59 16.77
CA PRO A 3 -7.71 12.78 18.22
C PRO A 3 -6.86 13.93 18.78
N GLY A 4 -5.99 14.54 17.98
CA GLY A 4 -5.04 15.57 18.41
C GLY A 4 -3.60 15.06 18.40
N GLU A 5 -2.65 16.00 18.37
CA GLU A 5 -1.23 15.70 18.18
C GLU A 5 -0.61 14.90 19.32
N ASP A 6 -1.10 15.08 20.55
CA ASP A 6 -0.59 14.43 21.75
C ASP A 6 -1.00 12.96 21.87
N TYR A 7 -1.97 12.52 21.05
CA TYR A 7 -2.57 11.19 21.13
C TYR A 7 -2.11 10.25 20.01
N CYS A 8 -1.31 10.73 19.06
CA CYS A 8 -0.83 9.92 17.93
C CYS A 8 0.66 10.14 17.66
N SER A 9 1.41 9.04 17.60
CA SER A 9 2.80 9.04 17.14
C SER A 9 2.87 9.21 15.62
N TRP A 10 2.03 8.48 14.88
CA TRP A 10 1.97 8.46 13.41
C TRP A 10 0.52 8.60 12.95
N VAL A 11 0.33 9.00 11.70
CA VAL A 11 -0.95 8.88 11.00
C VAL A 11 -0.87 7.78 9.95
N ALA A 12 -2.00 7.18 9.63
CA ALA A 12 -2.05 6.09 8.67
C ALA A 12 -3.17 6.27 7.65
N LEU A 13 -3.00 5.67 6.48
CA LEU A 13 -4.06 5.50 5.50
C LEU A 13 -3.99 4.12 4.85
N SER A 14 -5.13 3.69 4.32
CA SER A 14 -5.23 2.59 3.38
C SER A 14 -5.37 3.12 1.95
N ALA A 15 -4.72 2.48 0.98
CA ALA A 15 -4.81 2.86 -0.42
C ALA A 15 -4.75 1.63 -1.34
N TYR A 16 -5.90 1.13 -1.77
CA TYR A 16 -6.00 -0.11 -2.54
C TYR A 16 -6.20 0.12 -4.04
N GLY A 17 -5.70 -0.77 -4.89
CA GLY A 17 -6.26 -0.95 -6.23
C GLY A 17 -7.66 -1.59 -6.14
N PRO A 18 -8.13 -2.23 -7.23
CA PRO A 18 -9.30 -3.09 -7.18
C PRO A 18 -9.22 -4.09 -6.02
N LEU A 19 -10.25 -4.09 -5.16
CA LEU A 19 -10.35 -5.03 -4.05
C LEU A 19 -10.83 -6.40 -4.52
N THR A 20 -11.74 -6.45 -5.50
CA THR A 20 -12.30 -7.69 -6.03
C THR A 20 -12.18 -7.74 -7.57
N PRO A 21 -12.27 -8.92 -8.19
CA PRO A 21 -12.27 -9.06 -9.65
C PRO A 21 -13.34 -8.23 -10.37
N ARG A 22 -14.39 -7.83 -9.64
CA ARG A 22 -15.55 -7.08 -10.17
C ARG A 22 -15.56 -5.60 -9.78
N THR A 23 -14.60 -5.12 -9.00
CA THR A 23 -14.52 -3.71 -8.61
C THR A 23 -14.57 -2.80 -9.84
N LYS A 24 -15.48 -1.82 -9.87
CA LYS A 24 -15.65 -0.90 -11.01
C LYS A 24 -15.08 0.48 -10.75
N ASP A 25 -15.21 0.93 -9.51
CA ASP A 25 -14.76 2.21 -8.99
C ASP A 25 -13.52 2.03 -8.10
N GLY A 26 -12.77 3.10 -7.85
CA GLY A 26 -11.59 3.00 -7.00
C GLY A 26 -10.42 2.26 -7.65
N THR A 27 -10.45 2.03 -8.97
CA THR A 27 -9.41 1.31 -9.72
C THR A 27 -8.20 2.18 -10.08
N GLU A 28 -8.12 3.39 -9.54
CA GLU A 28 -7.03 4.32 -9.86
C GLU A 28 -5.69 3.87 -9.27
N SER A 29 -4.60 4.44 -9.77
CA SER A 29 -3.27 4.16 -9.26
C SER A 29 -3.09 4.63 -7.82
N PHE A 30 -2.16 4.01 -7.11
CA PHE A 30 -1.69 4.46 -5.80
C PHE A 30 -1.38 5.97 -5.79
N ARG A 31 -0.64 6.44 -6.80
CA ARG A 31 -0.31 7.86 -7.00
C ARG A 31 -1.52 8.78 -7.06
N PHE A 32 -2.55 8.37 -7.81
CA PHE A 32 -3.76 9.18 -7.94
C PHE A 32 -4.42 9.40 -6.57
N LYS A 33 -4.47 8.35 -5.74
CA LYS A 33 -5.07 8.42 -4.40
C LYS A 33 -4.24 9.27 -3.46
N LEU A 34 -2.92 9.08 -3.45
CA LEU A 34 -2.00 9.83 -2.59
C LEU A 34 -1.92 11.31 -2.98
N ARG A 35 -2.15 11.69 -4.24
CA ARG A 35 -2.26 13.11 -4.66
C ARG A 35 -3.27 13.90 -3.82
N THR A 36 -4.34 13.26 -3.39
CA THR A 36 -5.36 13.90 -2.53
C THR A 36 -5.10 13.64 -1.06
N ALA A 37 -4.72 12.41 -0.69
CA ALA A 37 -4.59 12.04 0.72
C ALA A 37 -3.36 12.65 1.40
N TYR A 38 -2.21 12.63 0.73
CA TYR A 38 -0.94 13.12 1.30
C TYR A 38 -1.01 14.58 1.78
N PRO A 39 -1.39 15.58 0.94
CA PRO A 39 -1.44 16.97 1.39
C PRO A 39 -2.47 17.20 2.51
N ARG A 40 -3.52 16.39 2.58
CA ARG A 40 -4.51 16.46 3.66
C ARG A 40 -3.92 15.95 4.98
N LEU A 41 -3.19 14.84 4.94
CA LEU A 41 -2.57 14.26 6.13
C LEU A 41 -1.44 15.14 6.67
N THR A 42 -0.59 15.69 5.81
CA THR A 42 0.49 16.60 6.24
C THR A 42 -0.03 17.93 6.78
N LYS A 43 -1.22 18.37 6.34
CA LYS A 43 -1.92 19.52 6.92
C LYS A 43 -2.59 19.18 8.25
N LEU A 44 -3.17 17.98 8.36
CA LEU A 44 -3.92 17.53 9.54
C LEU A 44 -3.02 17.28 10.74
N ALA A 45 -1.85 16.69 10.50
CA ALA A 45 -0.88 16.32 11.53
C ALA A 45 0.54 16.74 11.10
N PRO A 46 0.86 18.05 11.13
CA PRO A 46 2.15 18.56 10.68
C PRO A 46 3.32 17.87 11.37
N GLY A 47 4.33 17.45 10.60
CA GLY A 47 5.54 16.79 11.10
C GLY A 47 5.36 15.36 11.61
N LYS A 48 4.12 14.83 11.69
CA LYS A 48 3.89 13.43 12.08
C LYS A 48 4.23 12.50 10.89
N PRO A 49 4.98 11.41 11.12
CA PRO A 49 5.19 10.39 10.10
C PRO A 49 3.87 9.74 9.65
N ILE A 50 3.86 9.31 8.40
CA ILE A 50 2.74 8.63 7.73
C ILE A 50 3.13 7.18 7.47
N VAL A 51 2.23 6.24 7.75
CA VAL A 51 2.36 4.84 7.35
C VAL A 51 1.24 4.50 6.36
N ILE A 52 1.59 3.84 5.27
CA ILE A 52 0.59 3.14 4.44
C ILE A 52 0.23 1.86 5.18
N ALA A 53 -0.75 1.95 6.09
CA ALA A 53 -1.10 0.82 6.94
C ALA A 53 -1.62 -0.35 6.13
N GLU A 54 -2.26 -0.07 4.99
CA GLU A 54 -2.75 -1.10 4.10
C GLU A 54 -2.70 -0.62 2.64
N PHE A 55 -2.23 -1.48 1.77
CA PHE A 55 -2.43 -1.36 0.32
C PHE A 55 -2.41 -2.75 -0.30
N GLY A 56 -3.07 -2.89 -1.43
CA GLY A 56 -3.26 -4.17 -2.08
C GLY A 56 -4.02 -4.01 -3.38
N CYS A 57 -3.86 -4.96 -4.29
CA CYS A 57 -4.60 -5.02 -5.54
C CYS A 57 -4.86 -6.48 -5.84
N THR A 58 -6.11 -6.85 -6.13
CA THR A 58 -6.40 -8.24 -6.42
C THR A 58 -5.81 -8.68 -7.76
N VAL A 59 -5.22 -9.87 -7.80
CA VAL A 59 -4.54 -10.42 -8.99
C VAL A 59 -5.50 -10.78 -10.13
N ASN A 60 -6.79 -10.96 -9.81
CA ASN A 60 -7.79 -11.46 -10.76
C ASN A 60 -8.66 -10.35 -11.38
N HIS A 61 -8.30 -9.07 -11.22
CA HIS A 61 -9.07 -7.98 -11.81
C HIS A 61 -8.82 -7.83 -13.32
N ARG A 62 -9.89 -7.82 -14.12
CA ARG A 62 -9.82 -7.88 -15.59
C ARG A 62 -9.07 -6.72 -16.25
N SER A 63 -9.11 -5.52 -15.66
CA SER A 63 -8.61 -4.30 -16.31
C SER A 63 -7.43 -3.65 -15.61
N VAL A 64 -7.01 -4.19 -14.45
CA VAL A 64 -5.89 -3.65 -13.67
C VAL A 64 -5.02 -4.83 -13.31
N ASP A 65 -3.81 -4.82 -13.83
CA ASP A 65 -2.79 -5.79 -13.48
C ASP A 65 -2.22 -5.45 -12.10
N ALA A 66 -2.35 -6.38 -11.13
CA ALA A 66 -1.92 -6.16 -9.77
C ALA A 66 -0.41 -5.95 -9.65
N SER A 67 0.38 -6.63 -10.50
CA SER A 67 1.83 -6.56 -10.50
C SER A 67 2.31 -5.19 -10.97
N GLU A 68 1.75 -4.68 -12.06
CA GLU A 68 2.05 -3.34 -12.58
C GLU A 68 1.54 -2.25 -11.62
N TRP A 69 0.38 -2.44 -10.99
CA TRP A 69 -0.12 -1.53 -9.98
C TRP A 69 0.83 -1.48 -8.77
N ALA A 70 1.25 -2.64 -8.26
CA ALA A 70 2.17 -2.76 -7.13
C ALA A 70 3.54 -2.17 -7.47
N ARG A 71 4.09 -2.47 -8.65
CA ARG A 71 5.39 -1.95 -9.11
C ARG A 71 5.40 -0.42 -9.12
N ARG A 72 4.35 0.21 -9.66
CA ARG A 72 4.23 1.68 -9.67
C ARG A 72 4.07 2.27 -8.26
N ALA A 73 3.36 1.57 -7.38
CA ALA A 73 3.20 2.01 -5.99
C ALA A 73 4.54 1.95 -5.24
N LEU A 74 5.29 0.86 -5.38
CA LEU A 74 6.60 0.68 -4.76
C LEU A 74 7.64 1.67 -5.33
N ASP A 75 7.67 1.89 -6.65
CA ASP A 75 8.52 2.92 -7.28
C ASP A 75 8.24 4.32 -6.70
N ASP A 76 6.97 4.69 -6.50
CA ASP A 76 6.63 5.97 -5.87
C ASP A 76 7.06 6.06 -4.40
N LEU A 77 6.96 4.95 -3.65
CA LEU A 77 7.37 4.89 -2.25
C LEU A 77 8.90 4.96 -2.12
N PHE A 78 9.64 4.15 -2.88
CA PHE A 78 11.11 4.10 -2.84
C PHE A 78 11.79 5.28 -3.53
N SER A 79 11.12 5.98 -4.44
CA SER A 79 11.60 7.26 -4.99
C SER A 79 11.42 8.45 -4.04
N ASN A 80 10.90 8.21 -2.83
CA ASN A 80 10.68 9.25 -1.82
C ASN A 80 9.75 10.38 -2.31
N ARG A 81 8.75 10.05 -3.14
CA ARG A 81 7.79 11.03 -3.67
C ARG A 81 7.00 11.73 -2.57
N TRP A 82 6.80 11.06 -1.45
CA TRP A 82 6.05 11.53 -0.29
C TRP A 82 6.90 11.39 0.98
N PRO A 83 7.76 12.37 1.28
CA PRO A 83 8.78 12.23 2.32
C PRO A 83 8.29 11.99 3.75
N ALA A 84 7.03 12.30 4.05
CA ALA A 84 6.47 11.97 5.35
C ALA A 84 6.08 10.48 5.48
N ILE A 85 6.04 9.71 4.39
CA ILE A 85 5.75 8.28 4.43
C ILE A 85 7.02 7.53 4.83
N ILE A 86 6.95 6.80 5.96
CA ILE A 86 8.09 6.10 6.55
C ILE A 86 7.97 4.58 6.49
N GLY A 87 6.85 4.06 5.99
CA GLY A 87 6.62 2.62 5.93
C GLY A 87 5.29 2.27 5.26
N PHE A 88 5.17 1.00 4.90
CA PHE A 88 3.99 0.45 4.25
C PHE A 88 3.77 -1.02 4.66
N CYS A 89 2.54 -1.50 4.54
CA CYS A 89 2.17 -2.90 4.76
C CYS A 89 1.23 -3.38 3.67
N TRP A 90 1.65 -4.39 2.90
CA TRP A 90 0.83 -4.99 1.86
C TRP A 90 -0.20 -5.93 2.48
N TRP A 91 -1.44 -5.86 2.00
CA TRP A 91 -2.52 -6.74 2.43
C TRP A 91 -2.37 -8.13 1.79
N ASN A 92 -1.60 -9.01 2.43
CA ASN A 92 -1.25 -10.33 1.88
C ASN A 92 -2.25 -11.42 2.27
N GLU A 93 -3.49 -11.31 1.79
CA GLU A 93 -4.56 -12.26 2.11
C GLU A 93 -5.46 -12.53 0.89
N SER A 94 -6.20 -13.64 0.96
CA SER A 94 -7.24 -14.02 0.01
C SER A 94 -8.51 -14.37 0.79
N TRP A 95 -9.68 -13.96 0.31
CA TRP A 95 -10.96 -14.25 0.97
C TRP A 95 -12.13 -14.35 -0.01
N GLU A 96 -13.15 -15.10 0.43
CA GLU A 96 -14.40 -15.29 -0.31
C GLU A 96 -15.25 -14.02 -0.25
N ASN A 97 -15.73 -13.55 -1.40
CA ASN A 97 -16.62 -12.38 -1.46
C ASN A 97 -18.10 -12.77 -1.57
N ASP A 98 -18.39 -13.90 -2.23
CA ASP A 98 -19.71 -14.48 -2.42
C ASP A 98 -19.57 -15.97 -2.79
N ASP A 99 -20.69 -16.66 -3.08
CA ASP A 99 -20.70 -18.10 -3.38
C ASP A 99 -20.00 -18.48 -4.70
N THR A 100 -19.51 -17.50 -5.49
CA THR A 100 -18.85 -17.75 -6.78
C THR A 100 -17.34 -17.53 -6.66
N LYS A 101 -16.54 -18.60 -6.67
CA LYS A 101 -15.07 -18.52 -6.51
C LYS A 101 -14.32 -17.55 -7.44
N LEU A 102 -14.79 -17.32 -8.65
CA LEU A 102 -14.19 -16.34 -9.59
C LEU A 102 -14.30 -14.88 -9.11
N HIS A 103 -15.05 -14.66 -8.04
CA HIS A 103 -15.29 -13.36 -7.43
C HIS A 103 -14.42 -13.09 -6.22
N ASP A 104 -13.67 -14.08 -5.75
CA ASP A 104 -12.87 -13.99 -4.54
C ASP A 104 -11.77 -12.95 -4.68
N THR A 105 -11.49 -12.27 -3.57
CA THR A 105 -10.34 -11.39 -3.48
C THR A 105 -9.12 -12.27 -3.31
N ASP A 106 -8.11 -12.03 -4.12
CA ASP A 106 -6.78 -12.59 -3.89
C ASP A 106 -5.72 -11.52 -4.06
N MET A 107 -5.04 -11.18 -2.97
CA MET A 107 -3.93 -10.22 -2.91
C MET A 107 -2.65 -10.89 -2.40
N ASN A 108 -2.60 -12.22 -2.31
CA ASN A 108 -1.42 -12.90 -1.84
C ASN A 108 -0.29 -12.78 -2.88
N ILE A 109 0.85 -12.23 -2.44
CA ILE A 109 2.01 -11.97 -3.30
C ILE A 109 2.48 -13.25 -4.00
N LEU A 110 2.35 -14.41 -3.34
CA LEU A 110 2.86 -15.69 -3.82
C LEU A 110 1.91 -16.42 -4.78
N HIS A 111 0.67 -15.95 -4.95
CA HIS A 111 -0.29 -16.59 -5.84
C HIS A 111 -0.17 -16.12 -7.30
N ASP A 112 0.52 -15.00 -7.55
CA ASP A 112 0.86 -14.53 -8.89
C ASP A 112 2.38 -14.40 -9.05
N THR A 113 2.92 -15.00 -10.12
CA THR A 113 4.38 -15.03 -10.34
C THR A 113 4.92 -13.63 -10.68
N SER A 114 4.15 -12.82 -11.41
CA SER A 114 4.55 -11.45 -11.75
C SER A 114 4.61 -10.58 -10.49
N LEU A 115 3.62 -10.71 -9.59
CA LEU A 115 3.55 -9.96 -8.34
C LEU A 115 4.67 -10.39 -7.39
N THR A 116 4.94 -11.70 -7.30
CA THR A 116 6.11 -12.23 -6.58
C THR A 116 7.41 -11.60 -7.07
N ASN A 117 7.59 -11.53 -8.39
CA ASN A 117 8.81 -10.97 -8.99
C ASN A 117 8.95 -9.47 -8.73
N VAL A 118 7.84 -8.72 -8.75
CA VAL A 118 7.83 -7.29 -8.39
C VAL A 118 8.31 -7.11 -6.95
N PHE A 119 7.70 -7.79 -5.98
CA PHE A 119 8.10 -7.64 -4.58
C PHE A 119 9.55 -8.07 -4.34
N ARG A 120 9.99 -9.20 -4.90
CA ARG A 120 11.38 -9.64 -4.78
C ARG A 120 12.35 -8.65 -5.40
N GLY A 121 12.04 -8.14 -6.59
CA GLY A 121 12.89 -7.20 -7.34
C GLY A 121 13.01 -5.86 -6.63
N GLU A 122 11.90 -5.25 -6.27
CA GLU A 122 11.85 -3.93 -5.62
C GLU A 122 12.51 -3.98 -4.23
N LEU A 123 12.19 -4.98 -3.39
CA LEU A 123 12.79 -5.09 -2.06
C LEU A 123 14.30 -5.35 -2.13
N ALA A 124 14.77 -6.16 -3.08
CA ALA A 124 16.20 -6.38 -3.28
C ALA A 124 16.92 -5.13 -3.80
N ALA A 125 16.33 -4.41 -4.75
CA ALA A 125 16.91 -3.19 -5.31
C ALA A 125 16.98 -2.05 -4.28
N HIS A 126 16.06 -2.03 -3.32
CA HIS A 126 15.95 -0.98 -2.30
C HIS A 126 16.36 -1.45 -0.89
N ALA A 127 17.13 -2.53 -0.77
CA ALA A 127 17.52 -3.11 0.50
C ALA A 127 18.16 -2.10 1.48
N THR A 128 18.92 -1.11 0.98
CA THR A 128 19.54 -0.07 1.81
C THR A 128 18.56 0.95 2.38
N GLN A 129 17.32 0.98 1.88
CA GLN A 129 16.22 1.82 2.40
C GLN A 129 15.31 1.03 3.35
N LEU A 130 15.51 -0.29 3.48
CA LEU A 130 14.71 -1.15 4.33
C LEU A 130 15.34 -1.28 5.71
N GLN A 131 14.50 -1.17 6.73
CA GLN A 131 14.90 -1.35 8.11
C GLN A 131 14.61 -2.80 8.53
N GLU A 132 15.64 -3.64 8.55
CA GLU A 132 15.50 -5.06 8.93
C GLU A 132 15.25 -5.26 10.43
N THR A 133 15.93 -4.46 11.26
CA THR A 133 15.82 -4.55 12.72
C THR A 133 14.92 -3.44 13.24
N PRO A 134 13.99 -3.69 14.17
CA PRO A 134 13.19 -2.62 14.77
C PRO A 134 14.06 -1.46 15.28
N VAL A 135 13.71 -0.22 14.91
CA VAL A 135 14.37 0.96 15.48
C VAL A 135 13.86 1.13 16.91
N LEU A 136 14.62 0.62 17.87
CA LEU A 136 14.38 0.86 19.29
C LEU A 136 14.93 2.24 19.64
N THR A 137 14.07 3.27 19.58
CA THR A 137 14.42 4.55 20.18
C THR A 137 14.41 4.40 21.70
N ASN A 138 15.58 4.48 22.34
CA ASN A 138 15.66 4.72 23.77
C ASN A 138 14.92 6.03 24.06
N ARG A 139 13.84 5.96 24.84
CA ARG A 139 13.17 7.14 25.38
C ARG A 139 13.97 7.70 26.55
#